data_AF-A0A1F4G284-F1
#
_entry.id   AF-A0A1F4G284-F1
#
_cell.length_a   1.000
_cell.length_b   1.000
_cell.length_c   1.000
_cell.angle_alpha   90.00
_cell.angle_beta   90.00
_cell.angle_gamma   90.00
#
_symmetry.space_group_name_H-M   'P 1'
#
loop_
_entity.id
_entity.type
_entity.pdbx_description
1 polymer ?
#
loop_
_entity_poly.entity_id
_entity_poly.type
_entity_poly.pdbx_seq_one_letter_code
_entity_poly.pdbx_strand_id
1 'polypeptide(L)'
;MAEKPGYTGLTDSAHDARVMTMGELPLSILQELPSMQISLHLHSTKPANSFVSINNQMLQEGAYPAPGLRLEQITPDGMVFSYKGYRFRRGVQ
;
A
#
# COMPACT_ATOMS: atom_id res chain seq x y z
N MET A 1 -30.77 30.81 -16.46
CA MET A 1 -29.35 30.83 -16.05
C MET A 1 -29.05 29.43 -15.54
N ALA A 2 -28.82 28.45 -16.43
CA ALA A 2 -27.54 28.13 -17.07
C ALA A 2 -26.45 27.83 -16.00
N GLU A 3 -25.79 26.68 -15.87
CA GLU A 3 -25.68 25.39 -16.58
C GLU A 3 -25.17 24.37 -15.53
N LYS A 4 -25.59 23.10 -15.60
CA LYS A 4 -24.72 21.96 -15.21
C LYS A 4 -23.97 21.60 -16.50
N PRO A 5 -22.64 21.35 -16.51
CA PRO A 5 -22.12 20.07 -16.01
C PRO A 5 -20.64 20.13 -15.54
N GLY A 6 -20.08 19.03 -15.03
CA GLY A 6 -18.63 18.95 -14.86
C GLY A 6 -18.09 17.86 -13.94
N TYR A 7 -18.44 16.59 -14.16
CA TYR A 7 -17.48 15.53 -13.83
C TYR A 7 -16.41 15.57 -14.94
N THR A 8 -15.45 16.48 -14.81
CA THR A 8 -14.25 16.52 -15.67
C THR A 8 -13.04 16.73 -14.77
N GLY A 9 -12.69 15.67 -14.05
CA GLY A 9 -11.31 15.35 -13.75
C GLY A 9 -10.83 14.35 -14.79
N LEU A 10 -10.46 14.87 -15.96
CA LEU A 10 -9.47 14.37 -16.92
C LEU A 10 -8.94 12.94 -16.71
N THR A 11 -9.17 12.11 -17.73
CA THR A 11 -8.25 11.05 -18.12
C THR A 11 -6.80 11.56 -18.20
N ASP A 12 -5.87 10.66 -17.90
CA ASP A 12 -4.47 10.64 -18.32
C ASP A 12 -3.40 11.03 -17.28
N SER A 13 -2.64 10.01 -16.88
CA SER A 13 -1.19 10.06 -16.63
C SER A 13 -0.66 10.94 -15.51
N ALA A 14 -1.17 10.74 -14.30
CA ALA A 14 -0.32 10.82 -13.12
C ALA A 14 0.05 9.40 -12.65
N HIS A 15 0.86 8.71 -13.45
CA HIS A 15 1.82 7.71 -12.95
C HIS A 15 2.91 8.37 -12.07
N ASP A 16 2.53 9.38 -11.31
CA ASP A 16 3.38 10.08 -10.36
C ASP A 16 3.12 9.46 -8.99
N ALA A 17 3.63 8.23 -8.80
CA ALA A 17 3.99 7.58 -7.55
C ALA A 17 3.14 7.85 -6.27
N ARG A 18 1.87 8.23 -6.36
CA ARG A 18 1.03 8.50 -5.20
C ARG A 18 0.60 7.16 -4.62
N VAL A 19 0.97 6.99 -3.36
CA VAL A 19 0.56 5.83 -2.57
C VAL A 19 -0.94 5.96 -2.31
N MET A 20 -1.75 5.17 -3.01
CA MET A 20 -3.21 5.09 -2.81
C MET A 20 -3.53 4.31 -1.53
N THR A 21 -4.75 4.40 -1.00
CA THR A 21 -5.12 3.55 0.14
C THR A 21 -5.49 2.14 -0.30
N MET A 22 -5.35 1.14 0.57
CA MET A 22 -5.80 -0.22 0.25
C MET A 22 -7.26 -0.27 -0.22
N GLY A 23 -8.14 0.58 0.31
CA GLY A 23 -9.54 0.67 -0.12
C GLY A 23 -9.78 1.24 -1.51
N GLU A 24 -8.77 1.90 -2.12
CA GLU A 24 -8.84 2.42 -3.50
C GLU A 24 -8.36 1.41 -4.54
N LEU A 25 -7.79 0.29 -4.10
CA LEU A 25 -7.37 -0.76 -5.00
C LEU A 25 -8.58 -1.39 -5.71
N PRO A 26 -8.42 -1.80 -6.98
CA PRO A 26 -9.43 -2.59 -7.67
C PRO A 26 -9.76 -3.86 -6.88
N LEU A 27 -11.03 -4.26 -6.87
CA LEU A 27 -11.48 -5.48 -6.19
C LEU A 27 -10.66 -6.71 -6.62
N SER A 28 -10.30 -6.81 -7.91
CA SER A 28 -9.46 -7.90 -8.42
C SER A 28 -8.09 -7.94 -7.74
N ILE A 29 -7.48 -6.79 -7.45
CA ILE A 29 -6.20 -6.74 -6.72
C ILE A 29 -6.43 -7.08 -5.25
N LEU A 30 -7.45 -6.50 -4.62
CA LEU A 30 -7.79 -6.79 -3.22
C LEU A 30 -8.06 -8.28 -2.96
N GLN A 31 -8.67 -8.98 -3.92
CA GLN A 31 -8.95 -10.42 -3.86
C GLN A 31 -7.68 -11.27 -4.05
N GLU A 32 -6.71 -10.78 -4.81
CA GLU A 32 -5.41 -11.44 -5.04
C GLU A 32 -4.44 -11.21 -3.89
N LEU A 33 -4.59 -10.12 -3.14
CA LEU A 33 -3.78 -9.85 -1.96
C LEU A 33 -4.09 -10.91 -0.90
N PRO A 34 -3.06 -11.54 -0.32
CA PRO A 34 -3.28 -12.46 0.79
C PRO A 34 -3.85 -11.70 1.98
N SER A 35 -4.56 -12.42 2.85
CA SER A 35 -4.81 -11.94 4.20
C SER A 35 -3.47 -11.51 4.79
N MET A 36 -3.32 -10.24 5.19
CA MET A 36 -2.09 -9.74 5.78
C MET A 36 -2.35 -9.47 7.26
N GLN A 37 -2.31 -10.47 8.12
CA GLN A 37 -2.50 -10.20 9.55
C GLN A 37 -1.24 -9.55 10.12
N ILE A 38 -1.34 -8.29 10.51
CA ILE A 38 -0.24 -7.57 11.14
C ILE A 38 -0.29 -7.89 12.63
N SER A 39 0.69 -8.63 13.12
CA SER A 39 0.80 -8.94 14.55
C SER A 39 1.71 -7.95 15.27
N LEU A 40 2.67 -7.37 14.55
CA LEU A 40 3.65 -6.45 15.09
C LEU A 40 4.02 -5.41 14.05
N HIS A 41 4.05 -4.15 14.45
CA HIS A 41 4.62 -3.06 13.67
C HIS A 41 5.62 -2.33 14.54
N LEU A 42 6.87 -2.33 14.09
CA LEU A 42 7.95 -1.59 14.72
C LEU A 42 8.52 -0.65 13.68
N HIS A 43 8.20 0.63 13.84
CA HIS A 43 8.82 1.70 13.10
C HIS A 43 10.02 2.23 13.89
N SER A 44 11.15 2.36 13.22
CA SER A 44 12.36 2.96 13.77
C SER A 44 12.90 4.02 12.82
N THR A 45 13.66 4.99 13.34
CA THR A 45 14.32 6.02 12.51
C THR A 45 15.34 5.43 11.55
N LYS A 46 15.82 4.21 11.82
CA LYS A 46 16.67 3.44 10.90
C LYS A 46 15.82 2.40 10.18
N PRO A 47 15.76 2.39 8.85
CA PRO A 47 14.96 1.43 8.08
C PRO A 47 15.36 -0.03 8.37
N ALA A 48 16.65 -0.29 8.62
CA ALA A 48 17.15 -1.61 9.02
C ALA A 48 16.61 -2.13 10.36
N ASN A 49 16.11 -1.22 11.22
CA ASN A 49 15.50 -1.52 12.50
C ASN A 49 13.96 -1.48 12.45
N SER A 50 13.39 -1.07 11.32
CA SER A 50 11.96 -1.11 11.08
C SER A 50 11.56 -2.48 10.56
N PHE A 51 10.60 -3.11 11.21
CA PHE A 51 10.08 -4.39 10.78
C PHE A 51 8.61 -4.57 11.15
N VAL A 52 7.95 -5.42 10.39
CA VAL A 52 6.55 -5.77 10.58
C VAL A 52 6.41 -7.28 10.58
N SER A 53 5.55 -7.80 11.44
CA SER A 53 5.16 -9.21 11.38
C SER A 53 3.85 -9.32 10.62
N ILE A 54 3.88 -9.91 9.43
CA ILE A 54 2.70 -10.17 8.59
C ILE A 54 2.55 -11.67 8.44
N ASN A 55 1.39 -12.23 8.81
CA ASN A 55 1.14 -13.68 8.76
C ASN A 55 2.23 -14.50 9.47
N ASN A 56 2.64 -14.06 10.66
CA ASN A 56 3.75 -14.66 11.42
C ASN A 56 5.12 -14.61 10.73
N GLN A 57 5.29 -13.86 9.64
CA GLN A 57 6.58 -13.64 8.98
C GLN A 57 7.10 -12.25 9.31
N MET A 58 8.36 -12.17 9.74
CA MET A 58 9.03 -10.91 10.02
C MET A 58 9.60 -10.32 8.73
N LEU A 59 9.14 -9.13 8.37
CA LEU A 59 9.44 -8.46 7.11
C LEU A 59 10.00 -7.07 7.38
N GLN A 60 10.93 -6.67 6.53
CA GLN A 60 11.57 -5.37 6.56
C GLN A 60 11.27 -4.61 5.27
N GLU A 61 11.61 -3.32 5.23
CA GLU A 61 11.52 -2.52 4.01
C GLU A 61 12.32 -3.17 2.87
N GLY A 62 11.68 -3.28 1.71
CA GLY A 62 12.19 -4.00 0.54
C GLY A 62 11.87 -5.50 0.50
N ALA A 63 11.32 -6.08 1.57
CA ALA A 63 10.97 -7.50 1.63
C ALA A 63 9.68 -7.83 0.85
N TYR A 64 9.48 -9.12 0.59
CA TYR A 64 8.33 -9.62 -0.18
C TYR A 64 7.48 -10.56 0.69
N PRO A 65 6.41 -10.08 1.35
CA PRO A 65 5.45 -10.93 2.07
C PRO A 65 4.82 -12.03 1.20
N ALA A 66 4.64 -11.76 -0.10
CA ALA A 66 4.01 -12.69 -1.03
C ALA A 66 4.56 -12.50 -2.45
N PRO A 67 4.38 -13.48 -3.35
CA PRO A 67 4.82 -13.35 -4.73
C PRO A 67 4.24 -12.12 -5.41
N GLY A 68 5.11 -11.20 -5.83
CA GLY A 68 4.73 -9.95 -6.47
C GLY A 68 4.28 -8.84 -5.52
N LEU A 69 4.13 -9.10 -4.21
CA LEU A 69 3.82 -8.09 -3.18
C LEU A 69 5.11 -7.69 -2.47
N ARG A 70 5.49 -6.44 -2.59
CA ARG A 70 6.67 -5.86 -1.98
C ARG A 70 6.29 -4.88 -0.91
N LEU A 71 6.93 -4.97 0.25
CA LEU A 71 6.92 -3.92 1.27
C LEU A 71 7.90 -2.85 0.82
N GLU A 72 7.39 -1.72 0.34
CA GLU A 72 8.21 -0.61 -0.15
C GLU A 72 8.76 0.21 1.00
N GLN A 73 7.93 0.52 1.99
CA GLN A 73 8.29 1.37 3.12
C GLN A 73 7.47 1.04 4.36
N ILE A 74 8.06 1.16 5.55
CA ILE A 74 7.37 1.08 6.83
C ILE A 74 7.31 2.50 7.37
N THR A 75 6.11 3.05 7.49
CA THR A 75 5.88 4.41 7.99
C THR A 75 5.33 4.34 9.42
N PRO A 76 5.42 5.42 10.21
CA PRO A 76 4.78 5.45 11.52
C PRO A 76 3.24 5.33 11.43
N ASP A 77 2.65 5.73 10.30
CA ASP A 77 1.22 5.61 10.00
C ASP A 77 0.82 4.20 9.52
N GLY A 78 1.79 3.37 9.10
CA GLY A 78 1.52 2.03 8.58
C GLY A 78 2.63 1.46 7.69
N MET A 79 2.24 0.91 6.55
CA MET A 79 3.15 0.30 5.58
C MET A 79 2.72 0.68 4.17
N VAL A 80 3.70 0.90 3.30
CA VAL A 80 3.51 1.09 1.87
C VAL A 80 3.90 -0.19 1.16
N PHE A 81 2.98 -0.73 0.37
CA PHE A 81 3.19 -1.90 -0.45
C PHE A 81 3.14 -1.57 -1.94
N SER A 82 3.80 -2.40 -2.73
CA SER A 82 3.72 -2.40 -4.20
C SER A 82 3.32 -3.80 -4.67
N TYR A 83 2.31 -3.90 -5.52
CA TYR A 83 1.83 -5.15 -6.09
C TYR A 83 1.38 -4.98 -7.54
N LYS A 84 1.94 -5.76 -8.47
CA LYS A 84 1.59 -5.71 -9.91
C LYS A 84 1.58 -4.28 -10.50
N GLY A 85 2.46 -3.39 -10.01
CA GLY A 85 2.53 -1.99 -10.43
C GLY A 85 1.63 -1.02 -9.65
N TYR A 86 0.78 -1.51 -8.74
CA TYR A 86 -0.04 -0.70 -7.84
C TYR A 86 0.70 -0.43 -6.55
N ARG A 87 0.82 0.84 -6.15
CA ARG A 87 1.46 1.23 -4.88
C ARG A 87 0.41 1.72 -3.90
N PHE A 88 0.25 1.04 -2.77
CA PHE A 88 -0.81 1.35 -1.81
C PHE A 88 -0.30 1.37 -0.36
N ARG A 89 -0.92 2.18 0.50
CA ARG A 89 -0.69 2.21 1.93
C ARG A 89 -1.71 1.35 2.66
N ARG A 90 -1.24 0.74 3.72
CA ARG A 90 -2.03 -0.03 4.66
C ARG A 90 -1.67 0.40 6.07
N GLY A 91 -2.67 0.83 6.84
CA GLY A 91 -2.48 1.18 8.25
C GLY A 91 -2.24 -0.06 9.12
N VAL A 92 -1.73 0.18 10.32
CA VAL A 92 -1.73 -0.78 11.42
C VAL A 92 -3.10 -0.66 12.08
N GLN A 93 -4.02 -1.60 11.82
CA GLN A 93 -5.38 -1.57 12.35
C GLN A 93 -5.56 -2.66 13.41
#